data_AF-P30706-F1
#
_entry.id   AF-P30706-F1
#
_cell.length_a   1.000
_cell.length_b   1.000
_cell.length_c   1.000
_cell.angle_alpha   90.00
_cell.angle_beta   90.00
_cell.angle_gamma   90.00
#
_symmetry.space_group_name_H-M   'P 1'
#
loop_
_entity.id
_entity.type
_entity.pdbx_description
1 polymer ?
#
loop_
_entity_poly.entity_id
_entity_poly.type
_entity_poly.pdbx_seq_one_letter_code
_entity_poly.pdbx_strand_id
1 'polypeptide(L)'
;MTDSFAHCASHINYRHKMKTMFIFSTPCCSPSTAFFSPFRASNSKPLRSTLSLRSSISSSSITSTSHCSLAFNIVKHKEKNVVSANMTSSVSSRTFLNAQNEQDVLSGIKKEVEAGTLPASIAAGMEEVYLNYKSAVIKSGDPKANEIVLSNMTALLDRIFLDVKEPFVFEAHHKAKREPFDYYMFGQNYIRPLVDFETSYVGNMPLFIQMEEQLKQGHNIILMSNHQSEADPAIIALLLEMRLPHIAENLIYVAGDRVITVPLCKPFSIGRNLICVYSKKHMLDNPELVDMKRKANTRSRKEMAMLLRSGSQIIWIAPSGGRDRPVANSGEWAPAPFDSSSVDNMRRLVDHSGPPGHIYPLAILCHDIMPPPLKVEKEIGEKRIISYHGTGISTAPEISFSNTTAACENPEKAKDAYTKALYDSVTEQYDVLKSAIHGKKGLQASTPVVSLSQPWK
;
A
#
# COMPACT_ATOMS: atom_id res chain seq x y z
N MET A 1 -16.10 55.20 -29.67
CA MET A 1 -15.30 55.78 -28.58
C MET A 1 -14.31 54.68 -28.18
N THR A 2 -13.20 54.50 -28.91
CA THR A 2 -11.88 55.17 -28.72
C THR A 2 -11.38 54.95 -27.29
N ASP A 3 -10.20 54.43 -26.98
CA ASP A 3 -8.99 54.03 -27.72
C ASP A 3 -8.10 53.28 -26.70
N SER A 4 -7.33 52.26 -27.12
CA SER A 4 -5.86 52.25 -27.22
C SER A 4 -5.10 52.39 -25.88
N PHE A 5 -4.13 51.56 -25.49
CA PHE A 5 -2.82 51.22 -26.08
C PHE A 5 -2.31 49.93 -25.38
N ALA A 6 -1.79 48.85 -25.98
CA ALA A 6 -0.74 48.62 -26.98
C ALA A 6 0.72 48.86 -26.49
N HIS A 7 1.59 47.91 -26.86
CA HIS A 7 3.07 47.80 -26.75
C HIS A 7 3.63 46.90 -25.63
N CYS A 8 4.64 46.04 -25.85
CA CYS A 8 5.36 45.61 -27.05
C CYS A 8 6.14 44.33 -26.69
N ALA A 9 6.31 43.44 -27.66
CA ALA A 9 7.11 42.23 -27.58
C ALA A 9 8.64 42.50 -27.57
N SER A 10 9.41 41.59 -26.97
CA SER A 10 10.78 41.29 -27.41
C SER A 10 11.16 39.84 -27.09
N HIS A 11 11.47 39.11 -28.15
CA HIS A 11 12.05 37.77 -28.21
C HIS A 11 13.33 37.61 -27.36
N ILE A 12 13.46 36.46 -26.68
CA ILE A 12 14.77 35.80 -26.51
C ILE A 12 14.59 34.30 -26.79
N ASN A 13 15.14 33.88 -27.94
CA ASN A 13 15.41 32.49 -28.30
C ASN A 13 16.59 31.97 -27.45
N TYR A 14 16.42 30.84 -26.75
CA TYR A 14 17.55 30.00 -26.35
C TYR A 14 17.39 28.60 -26.95
N ARG A 15 18.07 28.42 -28.08
CA ARG A 15 18.26 27.15 -28.80
C ARG A 15 19.68 26.68 -28.51
N HIS A 16 19.89 25.85 -27.49
CA HIS A 16 21.18 25.18 -27.30
C HIS A 16 21.14 23.77 -27.89
N LYS A 17 21.74 23.66 -29.08
CA LYS A 17 22.21 22.42 -29.70
C LYS A 17 23.43 21.89 -28.95
N MET A 18 23.48 20.55 -28.89
CA MET A 18 24.66 19.67 -28.91
C MET A 18 25.75 19.86 -27.84
N LYS A 19 25.90 18.84 -26.99
CA LYS A 19 27.16 18.09 -26.91
C LYS A 19 26.91 16.68 -26.38
N THR A 20 27.00 15.74 -27.32
CA THR A 20 27.28 14.32 -27.12
C THR A 20 28.49 14.18 -26.19
N MET A 21 28.33 13.52 -25.05
CA MET A 21 29.45 13.02 -24.25
C MET A 21 29.22 11.52 -24.04
N PHE A 22 29.83 10.75 -24.94
CA PHE A 22 30.19 9.37 -24.69
C PHE A 22 31.13 9.32 -23.50
N ILE A 23 30.74 8.64 -22.43
CA ILE A 23 31.69 8.09 -21.47
C ILE A 23 31.52 6.57 -21.55
N PHE A 24 32.39 5.98 -22.37
CA PHE A 24 32.76 4.58 -22.27
C PHE A 24 33.46 4.39 -20.92
N SER A 25 32.83 3.64 -20.03
CA SER A 25 33.53 2.98 -18.91
C SER A 25 33.48 1.49 -19.19
N THR A 26 34.63 1.00 -19.64
CA THR A 26 34.99 -0.37 -19.96
C THR A 26 34.76 -1.37 -18.83
N PRO A 27 34.64 -2.67 -19.16
CA PRO A 27 34.21 -3.72 -18.24
C PRO A 27 35.37 -4.20 -17.38
N CYS A 28 35.11 -4.58 -16.13
CA CYS A 28 36.08 -5.32 -15.33
C CYS A 28 35.43 -6.61 -14.80
N CYS A 29 35.69 -7.67 -15.56
CA CYS A 29 36.05 -9.03 -15.17
C CYS A 29 35.50 -9.62 -13.85
N SER A 30 34.73 -10.69 -14.03
CA SER A 30 34.55 -11.81 -13.12
C SER A 30 35.89 -12.36 -12.60
N PRO A 31 35.83 -13.06 -11.44
CA PRO A 31 36.39 -14.40 -11.41
C PRO A 31 35.31 -15.43 -11.04
N SER A 32 35.24 -16.40 -11.94
CA SER A 32 34.67 -17.73 -11.91
C SER A 32 34.89 -18.53 -10.61
N THR A 33 34.06 -19.59 -10.48
CA THR A 33 34.20 -20.82 -9.66
C THR A 33 33.74 -20.72 -8.20
N ALA A 34 33.00 -21.66 -7.61
CA ALA A 34 32.83 -23.08 -7.91
C ALA A 34 31.49 -23.66 -7.40
N PHE A 35 30.95 -24.59 -8.21
CA PHE A 35 30.35 -25.88 -7.84
C PHE A 35 29.54 -26.04 -6.53
N PHE A 36 28.25 -26.36 -6.68
CA PHE A 36 27.63 -27.48 -5.96
C PHE A 36 26.69 -28.24 -6.90
N SER A 37 27.16 -29.41 -7.34
CA SER A 37 26.39 -30.40 -8.10
C SER A 37 25.45 -31.17 -7.16
N PRO A 38 24.21 -31.50 -7.57
CA PRO A 38 23.37 -32.41 -6.81
C PRO A 38 23.76 -33.86 -7.11
N PHE A 39 23.97 -34.65 -6.05
CA PHE A 39 24.22 -36.09 -6.16
C PHE A 39 22.97 -36.79 -6.72
N ARG A 40 23.21 -37.52 -7.81
CA ARG A 40 22.30 -38.47 -8.44
C ARG A 40 22.51 -39.83 -7.78
N ALA A 41 21.47 -40.46 -7.25
CA ALA A 41 21.43 -41.90 -7.05
C ALA A 41 20.00 -42.40 -7.29
N SER A 42 19.82 -43.00 -8.47
CA SER A 42 18.62 -43.72 -8.89
C SER A 42 18.69 -45.18 -8.48
N ASN A 43 17.51 -45.72 -8.14
CA ASN A 43 17.09 -47.13 -8.23
C ASN A 43 17.71 -48.16 -7.27
N SER A 44 16.94 -48.53 -6.24
CA SER A 44 16.53 -49.94 -6.06
C SER A 44 15.29 -50.04 -5.16
N LYS A 45 14.60 -51.18 -5.29
CA LYS A 45 13.16 -51.46 -5.13
C LYS A 45 12.67 -51.59 -3.67
N PRO A 46 11.33 -51.56 -3.43
CA PRO A 46 10.76 -51.57 -2.09
C PRO A 46 10.58 -52.99 -1.54
N LEU A 47 10.76 -53.17 -0.23
CA LEU A 47 10.25 -54.33 0.49
C LEU A 47 9.40 -53.89 1.70
N ARG A 48 8.19 -54.44 1.72
CA ARG A 48 7.20 -54.43 2.81
C ARG A 48 7.69 -55.23 4.02
N SER A 49 7.43 -54.70 5.22
CA SER A 49 6.87 -55.43 6.37
C SER A 49 6.47 -54.39 7.43
N THR A 50 5.18 -54.04 7.56
CA THR A 50 4.24 -54.56 8.57
C THR A 50 4.86 -54.85 9.94
N LEU A 51 4.60 -53.97 10.91
CA LEU A 51 4.16 -54.35 12.26
C LEU A 51 3.51 -53.15 12.96
N SER A 52 2.20 -53.28 13.14
CA SER A 52 1.36 -52.49 14.04
C SER A 52 1.74 -52.74 15.49
N LEU A 53 1.56 -51.76 16.38
CA LEU A 53 0.71 -51.89 17.57
C LEU A 53 0.71 -50.60 18.44
N ARG A 54 -0.53 -50.10 18.64
CA ARG A 54 -1.14 -49.55 19.87
C ARG A 54 -0.61 -48.28 20.55
N SER A 55 -1.36 -47.21 20.31
CA SER A 55 -2.21 -46.47 21.26
C SER A 55 -1.76 -46.33 22.73
N SER A 56 -1.69 -45.08 23.19
CA SER A 56 -2.47 -44.62 24.35
C SER A 56 -2.55 -43.09 24.41
N ILE A 57 -3.79 -42.64 24.55
CA ILE A 57 -4.22 -41.29 24.88
C ILE A 57 -4.00 -41.10 26.39
N SER A 58 -3.42 -39.99 26.82
CA SER A 58 -3.73 -39.42 28.13
C SER A 58 -3.52 -37.91 28.15
N SER A 59 -4.62 -37.22 28.34
CA SER A 59 -4.75 -35.86 28.84
C SER A 59 -4.07 -35.68 30.21
N SER A 60 -3.33 -34.59 30.39
CA SER A 60 -3.21 -33.93 31.69
C SER A 60 -2.85 -32.46 31.51
N SER A 61 -3.78 -31.62 31.97
CA SER A 61 -3.64 -30.22 32.30
C SER A 61 -2.69 -30.03 33.48
N ILE A 62 -1.63 -29.23 33.33
CA ILE A 62 -0.92 -28.61 34.46
C ILE A 62 -0.54 -27.17 34.09
N THR A 63 -1.19 -26.24 34.78
CA THR A 63 -0.79 -24.85 34.98
C THR A 63 0.59 -24.78 35.63
N SER A 64 1.51 -24.00 35.06
CA SER A 64 2.70 -23.56 35.77
C SER A 64 3.25 -22.28 35.16
N THR A 65 3.10 -21.21 35.92
CA THR A 65 3.78 -19.93 35.80
C THR A 65 5.29 -20.09 36.01
N SER A 66 6.13 -19.65 35.06
CA SER A 66 7.48 -19.23 35.42
C SER A 66 8.03 -18.18 34.46
N HIS A 67 8.34 -17.04 35.06
CA HIS A 67 9.26 -15.99 34.65
C HIS A 67 10.31 -16.38 33.60
N CYS A 68 10.44 -15.56 32.55
CA CYS A 68 11.68 -15.47 31.79
C CYS A 68 12.10 -13.99 31.69
N SER A 69 13.10 -13.68 32.51
CA SER A 69 13.89 -12.46 32.54
C SER A 69 14.82 -12.41 31.31
N LEU A 70 14.85 -11.29 30.57
CA LEU A 70 16.02 -11.00 29.72
C LEU A 70 16.34 -9.49 29.63
N ALA A 71 17.35 -9.14 30.44
CA ALA A 71 18.48 -8.23 30.20
C ALA A 71 18.26 -6.88 29.49
N PHE A 72 18.36 -5.83 30.30
CA PHE A 72 18.69 -4.46 29.93
C PHE A 72 20.13 -4.34 29.40
N ASN A 73 20.33 -3.57 28.33
CA ASN A 73 21.61 -2.94 28.01
C ASN A 73 21.49 -1.43 28.24
N ILE A 74 22.17 -0.97 29.29
CA ILE A 74 22.32 0.43 29.68
C ILE A 74 23.54 1.00 28.95
N VAL A 75 23.34 1.99 28.09
CA VAL A 75 24.42 2.88 27.64
C VAL A 75 24.20 4.25 28.31
N LYS A 76 25.11 4.57 29.24
CA LYS A 76 25.20 5.85 29.93
C LYS A 76 25.64 6.94 28.96
N HIS A 77 24.93 8.07 28.92
CA HIS A 77 25.55 9.36 28.58
C HIS A 77 24.94 10.50 29.43
N LYS A 78 25.83 11.44 29.73
CA LYS A 78 25.91 12.36 30.86
C LYS A 78 24.81 13.44 30.94
N GLU A 79 24.53 13.81 32.20
CA GLU A 79 23.79 14.97 32.66
C GLU A 79 24.19 16.29 32.00
N LYS A 80 23.20 17.15 31.75
CA LYS A 80 23.17 18.54 32.24
C LYS A 80 21.78 19.19 32.03
N ASN A 81 21.15 19.48 33.17
CA ASN A 81 20.42 20.71 33.52
C ASN A 81 19.09 21.12 32.83
N VAL A 82 18.08 21.30 33.70
CA VAL A 82 17.17 22.47 33.81
C VAL A 82 15.85 22.42 33.02
N VAL A 83 14.74 22.03 33.67
CA VAL A 83 13.68 22.89 34.27
C VAL A 83 12.54 21.96 34.73
N SER A 84 12.18 22.07 36.01
CA SER A 84 10.98 21.47 36.59
C SER A 84 9.73 22.27 36.17
N ALA A 85 8.75 21.63 35.55
CA ALA A 85 7.41 22.18 35.35
C ALA A 85 6.36 21.05 35.34
N ASN A 86 5.65 20.95 36.46
CA ASN A 86 4.29 20.42 36.65
C ASN A 86 3.80 19.31 35.69
N MET A 87 4.19 18.07 35.98
CA MET A 87 3.47 16.86 35.53
C MET A 87 2.33 16.55 36.51
N THR A 88 1.24 17.32 36.42
CA THR A 88 -0.03 17.01 37.10
C THR A 88 -1.09 16.58 36.08
N SER A 89 -1.42 15.29 36.11
CA SER A 89 -2.51 14.57 35.42
C SER A 89 -2.41 14.41 33.89
N SER A 90 -1.73 13.34 33.44
CA SER A 90 -1.75 12.86 32.05
C SER A 90 -3.03 12.06 31.71
N VAL A 91 -4.22 12.56 32.08
CA VAL A 91 -5.45 12.10 31.42
C VAL A 91 -5.34 12.65 30.01
N SER A 92 -4.94 11.80 29.05
CA SER A 92 -4.80 12.14 27.64
C SER A 92 -5.92 13.10 27.23
N SER A 93 -5.57 14.33 26.84
CA SER A 93 -6.55 15.31 26.41
C SER A 93 -7.30 14.71 25.23
N ARG A 94 -8.51 14.22 25.49
CA ARG A 94 -9.45 13.72 24.47
C ARG A 94 -10.10 14.90 23.75
N THR A 95 -9.29 15.93 23.45
CA THR A 95 -9.71 17.23 22.93
C THR A 95 -10.57 17.04 21.68
N PHE A 96 -10.13 16.19 20.76
CA PHE A 96 -10.84 15.92 19.52
C PHE A 96 -12.09 15.06 19.70
N LEU A 97 -12.05 14.03 20.58
CA LEU A 97 -13.24 13.20 20.84
C LEU A 97 -14.36 13.94 21.58
N ASN A 98 -14.03 15.01 22.30
CA ASN A 98 -15.01 15.83 23.02
C ASN A 98 -15.67 16.89 22.13
N ALA A 99 -15.17 17.13 20.92
CA ALA A 99 -15.69 18.14 20.02
C ALA A 99 -17.11 17.79 19.53
N GLN A 100 -18.04 18.74 19.66
CA GLN A 100 -19.46 18.55 19.30
C GLN A 100 -19.80 19.21 17.95
N ASN A 101 -18.90 20.02 17.41
CA ASN A 101 -19.09 20.74 16.16
C ASN A 101 -17.75 21.10 15.51
N GLU A 102 -17.79 21.67 14.32
CA GLU A 102 -16.60 22.10 13.56
C GLU A 102 -15.73 23.12 14.31
N GLN A 103 -16.36 24.08 14.99
CA GLN A 103 -15.63 25.10 15.75
C GLN A 103 -14.85 24.47 16.92
N ASP A 104 -15.43 23.48 17.60
CA ASP A 104 -14.74 22.72 18.65
C ASP A 104 -13.54 21.96 18.09
N VAL A 105 -13.67 21.35 16.91
CA VAL A 105 -12.57 20.63 16.25
C VAL A 105 -11.43 21.59 15.91
N LEU A 106 -11.72 22.70 15.21
CA LEU A 106 -10.71 23.64 14.75
C LEU A 106 -10.07 24.41 15.92
N SER A 107 -10.85 24.75 16.95
CA SER A 107 -10.30 25.35 18.18
C SER A 107 -9.46 24.36 18.97
N GLY A 108 -9.81 23.07 18.96
CA GLY A 108 -9.02 21.99 19.52
C GLY A 108 -7.62 21.91 18.90
N ILE A 109 -7.50 22.00 17.56
CA ILE A 109 -6.20 22.04 16.87
C ILE A 109 -5.36 23.21 17.38
N LYS A 110 -5.92 24.43 17.40
CA LYS A 110 -5.22 25.64 17.86
C LYS A 110 -4.75 25.51 19.31
N LYS A 111 -5.61 25.01 20.18
CA LYS A 111 -5.31 24.81 21.61
C LYS A 111 -4.13 23.85 21.82
N GLU A 112 -4.06 22.75 21.06
CA GLU A 112 -2.95 21.80 21.17
C GLU A 112 -1.64 22.36 20.56
N VAL A 113 -1.73 23.24 19.55
CA VAL A 113 -0.56 23.99 19.06
C VAL A 113 -0.05 24.97 20.12
N GLU A 114 -0.94 25.76 20.72
CA GLU A 114 -0.61 26.73 21.78
C GLU A 114 -0.02 26.05 23.03
N ALA A 115 -0.49 24.84 23.35
CA ALA A 115 0.04 24.01 24.42
C ALA A 115 1.39 23.33 24.09
N GLY A 116 1.87 23.42 22.84
CA GLY A 116 3.11 22.79 22.37
C GLY A 116 3.02 21.26 22.23
N THR A 117 1.82 20.68 22.32
CA THR A 117 1.57 19.24 22.22
C THR A 117 1.35 18.78 20.77
N LEU A 118 1.09 19.70 19.85
CA LEU A 118 0.93 19.44 18.42
C LEU A 118 1.85 20.34 17.58
N PRO A 119 2.79 19.78 16.79
CA PRO A 119 3.62 20.57 15.88
C PRO A 119 2.80 21.35 14.84
N ALA A 120 3.17 22.60 14.58
CA ALA A 120 2.44 23.50 13.67
C ALA A 120 2.29 22.94 12.23
N SER A 121 3.29 22.22 11.73
CA SER A 121 3.21 21.58 10.40
C SER A 121 2.15 20.47 10.35
N ILE A 122 1.99 19.70 11.44
CA ILE A 122 0.97 18.66 11.53
C ILE A 122 -0.40 19.30 11.70
N ALA A 123 -0.52 20.34 12.52
CA ALA A 123 -1.75 21.10 12.71
C ALA A 123 -2.28 21.67 11.40
N ALA A 124 -1.42 22.28 10.57
CA ALA A 124 -1.81 22.77 9.24
C ALA A 124 -2.36 21.64 8.35
N GLY A 125 -1.72 20.47 8.38
CA GLY A 125 -2.20 19.30 7.66
C GLY A 125 -3.53 18.74 8.20
N MET A 126 -3.76 18.81 9.51
CA MET A 126 -5.04 18.44 10.13
C MET A 126 -6.18 19.35 9.67
N GLU A 127 -5.97 20.66 9.65
CA GLU A 127 -6.94 21.63 9.16
C GLU A 127 -7.23 21.42 7.67
N GLU A 128 -6.19 21.22 6.85
CA GLU A 128 -6.36 20.96 5.42
C GLU A 128 -7.19 19.69 5.17
N VAL A 129 -6.86 18.58 5.84
CA VAL A 129 -7.60 17.32 5.69
C VAL A 129 -9.05 17.49 6.12
N TYR A 130 -9.32 18.21 7.21
CA TYR A 130 -10.68 18.49 7.67
C TYR A 130 -11.50 19.19 6.58
N LEU A 131 -10.97 20.28 6.02
CA LEU A 131 -11.68 21.09 5.04
C LEU A 131 -11.91 20.32 3.73
N ASN A 132 -10.90 19.58 3.25
CA ASN A 132 -11.02 18.81 2.02
C ASN A 132 -11.95 17.61 2.18
N TYR A 133 -11.89 16.91 3.31
CA TYR A 133 -12.80 15.80 3.61
C TYR A 133 -14.24 16.29 3.73
N LYS A 134 -14.48 17.37 4.49
CA LYS A 134 -15.80 18.00 4.61
C LYS A 134 -16.37 18.36 3.24
N SER A 135 -15.57 19.02 2.39
CA SER A 135 -15.98 19.41 1.04
C SER A 135 -16.37 18.19 0.19
N ALA A 136 -15.58 17.11 0.24
CA ALA A 136 -15.85 15.89 -0.51
C ALA A 136 -17.14 15.19 -0.05
N VAL A 137 -17.32 15.01 1.27
CA VAL A 137 -18.50 14.33 1.83
C VAL A 137 -19.77 15.17 1.63
N ILE A 138 -19.71 16.49 1.72
CA ILE A 138 -20.89 17.33 1.39
C ILE A 138 -21.25 17.23 -0.09
N LYS A 139 -20.25 17.18 -0.98
CA LYS A 139 -20.45 17.04 -2.43
C LYS A 139 -21.03 15.68 -2.83
N SER A 140 -20.91 14.64 -2.00
CA SER A 140 -21.57 13.35 -2.29
C SER A 140 -23.09 13.44 -2.22
N GLY A 141 -23.63 14.47 -1.57
CA GLY A 141 -25.07 14.63 -1.38
C GLY A 141 -25.65 13.74 -0.28
N ASP A 142 -24.80 13.11 0.55
CA ASP A 142 -25.28 12.29 1.67
C ASP A 142 -26.08 13.15 2.66
N PRO A 143 -27.34 12.79 2.99
CA PRO A 143 -28.17 13.56 3.92
C PRO A 143 -27.58 13.66 5.33
N LYS A 144 -26.65 12.78 5.70
CA LYS A 144 -25.94 12.76 6.97
C LYS A 144 -24.51 13.31 6.86
N ALA A 145 -24.17 14.00 5.78
CA ALA A 145 -22.81 14.49 5.53
C ALA A 145 -22.17 15.21 6.74
N ASN A 146 -22.91 16.10 7.42
CA ASN A 146 -22.39 16.82 8.58
C ASN A 146 -22.06 15.89 9.77
N GLU A 147 -22.90 14.88 10.04
CA GLU A 147 -22.68 13.89 11.10
C GLU A 147 -21.47 13.00 10.77
N ILE A 148 -21.40 12.54 9.52
CA ILE A 148 -20.29 11.73 9.00
C ILE A 148 -18.96 12.49 9.12
N VAL A 149 -18.93 13.75 8.68
CA VAL A 149 -17.74 14.59 8.76
C VAL A 149 -17.29 14.76 10.20
N LEU A 150 -18.20 15.14 11.11
CA LEU A 150 -17.85 15.34 12.51
C LEU A 150 -17.32 14.04 13.14
N SER A 151 -18.03 12.93 12.96
CA SER A 151 -17.65 11.63 13.55
C SER A 151 -16.31 11.13 13.03
N ASN A 152 -16.12 11.10 11.70
CA ASN A 152 -14.90 10.58 11.10
C ASN A 152 -13.69 11.49 11.36
N MET A 153 -13.87 12.81 11.32
CA MET A 153 -12.76 13.74 11.54
C MET A 153 -12.35 13.81 13.01
N THR A 154 -13.28 13.80 13.96
CA THR A 154 -12.91 13.76 15.39
C THR A 154 -12.11 12.51 15.72
N ALA A 155 -12.53 11.34 15.20
CA ALA A 155 -11.79 10.10 15.33
C ALA A 155 -10.39 10.18 14.67
N LEU A 156 -10.30 10.65 13.42
CA LEU A 156 -9.03 10.76 12.71
C LEU A 156 -8.04 11.68 13.45
N LEU A 157 -8.47 12.89 13.82
CA LEU A 157 -7.60 13.87 14.47
C LEU A 157 -7.13 13.39 15.84
N ASP A 158 -8.01 12.73 16.61
CA ASP A 158 -7.62 12.07 17.86
C ASP A 158 -6.55 10.99 17.64
N ARG A 159 -6.72 10.13 16.63
CA ARG A 159 -5.74 9.08 16.31
C ARG A 159 -4.40 9.64 15.84
N ILE A 160 -4.40 10.68 15.01
CA ILE A 160 -3.16 11.37 14.59
C ILE A 160 -2.49 11.98 15.82
N PHE A 161 -3.24 12.67 16.68
CA PHE A 161 -2.70 13.31 17.87
C PHE A 161 -2.08 12.32 18.86
N LEU A 162 -2.69 11.17 19.05
CA LEU A 162 -2.10 10.08 19.83
C LEU A 162 -0.80 9.58 19.21
N ASP A 163 -0.74 9.41 17.89
CA ASP A 163 0.49 8.99 17.20
C ASP A 163 1.59 10.07 17.25
N VAL A 164 1.25 11.35 17.30
CA VAL A 164 2.23 12.43 17.52
C VAL A 164 2.84 12.34 18.92
N LYS A 165 2.03 12.05 19.94
CA LYS A 165 2.50 11.90 21.33
C LYS A 165 3.31 10.62 21.53
N GLU A 166 2.86 9.52 20.94
CA GLU A 166 3.49 8.21 21.04
C GLU A 166 3.53 7.56 19.64
N PRO A 167 4.57 7.85 18.85
CA PRO A 167 4.67 7.35 17.48
C PRO A 167 4.64 5.84 17.40
N PHE A 168 3.63 5.30 16.71
CA PHE A 168 3.57 3.88 16.41
C PHE A 168 4.77 3.44 15.57
N VAL A 169 5.41 2.33 15.95
CA VAL A 169 6.53 1.73 15.23
C VAL A 169 6.05 0.49 14.49
N PHE A 170 6.13 0.52 13.17
CA PHE A 170 5.73 -0.62 12.34
C PHE A 170 6.77 -1.74 12.38
N GLU A 171 6.29 -2.97 12.54
CA GLU A 171 7.10 -4.17 12.37
C GLU A 171 7.32 -4.48 10.87
N ALA A 172 8.29 -5.34 10.57
CA ALA A 172 8.60 -5.76 9.21
C ALA A 172 7.40 -6.44 8.52
N HIS A 173 6.67 -7.25 9.28
CA HIS A 173 5.32 -7.71 8.95
C HIS A 173 4.39 -7.17 10.04
N HIS A 174 3.52 -6.24 9.66
CA HIS A 174 2.56 -5.62 10.56
C HIS A 174 1.18 -6.25 10.34
N LYS A 175 0.54 -6.71 11.41
CA LYS A 175 -0.85 -7.17 11.38
C LYS A 175 -1.79 -6.03 11.74
N ALA A 176 -2.92 -5.92 11.04
CA ALA A 176 -3.92 -4.89 11.30
C ALA A 176 -4.32 -4.88 12.79
N LYS A 177 -4.26 -3.71 13.44
CA LYS A 177 -4.72 -3.57 14.82
C LYS A 177 -6.24 -3.40 14.86
N ARG A 178 -6.91 -4.38 15.45
CA ARG A 178 -8.38 -4.43 15.59
C ARG A 178 -8.87 -4.06 16.99
N GLU A 179 -8.01 -4.12 18.00
CA GLU A 179 -8.34 -3.89 19.40
C GLU A 179 -7.22 -3.11 20.10
N PRO A 180 -7.51 -2.29 21.14
CA PRO A 180 -8.85 -1.94 21.67
C PRO A 180 -9.59 -0.90 20.81
N PHE A 181 -8.95 -0.39 19.76
CA PHE A 181 -9.55 0.47 18.76
C PHE A 181 -9.39 -0.22 17.40
N ASP A 182 -10.48 -0.37 16.67
CA ASP A 182 -10.48 -1.03 15.37
C ASP A 182 -10.02 -0.07 14.27
N TYR A 183 -8.71 -0.05 14.00
CA TYR A 183 -8.12 0.81 12.97
C TYR A 183 -8.52 0.38 11.55
N TYR A 184 -8.88 -0.90 11.34
CA TYR A 184 -9.37 -1.37 10.04
C TYR A 184 -10.74 -0.75 9.74
N MET A 185 -11.69 -0.92 10.67
CA MET A 185 -13.04 -0.37 10.51
C MET A 185 -13.04 1.16 10.51
N PHE A 186 -12.18 1.80 11.31
CA PHE A 186 -11.94 3.24 11.22
C PHE A 186 -11.56 3.67 9.80
N GLY A 187 -10.58 2.99 9.19
CA GLY A 187 -10.15 3.29 7.82
C GLY A 187 -11.24 3.04 6.78
N GLN A 188 -11.99 1.94 6.91
CA GLN A 188 -13.14 1.65 6.03
C GLN A 188 -14.21 2.75 6.15
N ASN A 189 -14.61 3.12 7.36
CA ASN A 189 -15.65 4.13 7.61
C ASN A 189 -15.24 5.53 7.16
N TYR A 190 -13.96 5.87 7.26
CA TYR A 190 -13.43 7.13 6.77
C TYR A 190 -13.51 7.23 5.23
N ILE A 191 -13.13 6.17 4.51
CA ILE A 191 -13.07 6.19 3.04
C ILE A 191 -14.44 5.94 2.38
N ARG A 192 -15.31 5.14 3.00
CA ARG A 192 -16.65 4.79 2.47
C ARG A 192 -17.46 5.97 1.93
N PRO A 193 -17.64 7.11 2.62
CA PRO A 193 -18.44 8.23 2.12
C PRO A 193 -17.79 9.00 0.95
N LEU A 194 -16.54 8.67 0.59
CA LEU A 194 -15.86 9.22 -0.56
C LEU A 194 -16.10 8.38 -1.83
N VAL A 195 -16.52 7.13 -1.68
CA VAL A 195 -16.73 6.21 -2.81
C VAL A 195 -18.16 6.36 -3.35
N ASP A 196 -18.29 6.74 -4.61
CA ASP A 196 -19.55 6.65 -5.33
C ASP A 196 -19.77 5.19 -5.78
N PHE A 197 -20.44 4.40 -4.96
CA PHE A 197 -20.76 3.01 -5.26
C PHE A 197 -21.69 2.86 -6.48
N GLU A 198 -22.48 3.87 -6.84
CA GLU A 198 -23.36 3.81 -8.02
C GLU A 198 -22.58 3.85 -9.33
N THR A 199 -21.43 4.54 -9.33
CA THR A 199 -20.51 4.64 -10.47
C THR A 199 -19.20 3.88 -10.26
N SER A 200 -19.16 2.97 -9.28
CA SER A 200 -18.02 2.07 -9.05
C SER A 200 -18.23 0.69 -9.65
N TYR A 201 -17.15 -0.04 -9.98
CA TYR A 201 -17.23 -1.35 -10.64
C TYR A 201 -16.15 -2.34 -10.18
N VAL A 202 -16.49 -3.62 -10.18
CA VAL A 202 -15.55 -4.73 -10.02
C VAL A 202 -15.51 -5.55 -11.30
N GLY A 203 -14.35 -5.61 -11.94
CA GLY A 203 -14.06 -6.44 -13.11
C GLY A 203 -13.69 -7.86 -12.72
N ASN A 204 -14.32 -8.84 -13.38
CA ASN A 204 -14.06 -10.27 -13.24
C ASN A 204 -14.20 -10.79 -11.80
N MET A 205 -15.30 -10.41 -11.13
CA MET A 205 -15.64 -10.92 -9.79
C MET A 205 -15.46 -12.45 -9.58
N PRO A 206 -15.79 -13.33 -10.56
CA PRO A 206 -15.53 -14.77 -10.44
C PRO A 206 -14.06 -15.15 -10.19
N LEU A 207 -13.10 -14.37 -10.68
CA LEU A 207 -11.67 -14.64 -10.45
C LEU A 207 -11.26 -14.34 -9.00
N PHE A 208 -11.82 -13.30 -8.38
CA PHE A 208 -11.59 -13.07 -6.94
C PHE A 208 -12.18 -14.18 -6.08
N ILE A 209 -13.33 -14.75 -6.47
CA ILE A 209 -13.92 -15.93 -5.80
C ILE A 209 -12.98 -17.14 -5.97
N GLN A 210 -12.43 -17.35 -7.17
CA GLN A 210 -11.43 -18.40 -7.41
C GLN A 210 -10.17 -18.22 -6.53
N MET A 211 -9.68 -16.99 -6.36
CA MET A 211 -8.55 -16.72 -5.46
C MET A 211 -8.86 -17.11 -4.02
N GLU A 212 -10.08 -16.85 -3.53
CA GLU A 212 -10.49 -17.26 -2.18
C GLU A 212 -10.49 -18.80 -2.04
N GLU A 213 -10.94 -19.54 -3.06
CA GLU A 213 -10.86 -21.00 -3.07
C GLU A 213 -9.42 -21.52 -3.10
N GLN A 214 -8.53 -20.88 -3.86
CA GLN A 214 -7.10 -21.22 -3.86
C GLN A 214 -6.44 -20.96 -2.49
N LEU A 215 -6.82 -19.88 -1.81
CA LEU A 215 -6.35 -19.60 -0.44
C LEU A 215 -6.82 -20.67 0.55
N LYS A 216 -8.06 -21.15 0.44
CA LYS A 216 -8.59 -22.28 1.23
C LYS A 216 -7.82 -23.58 0.99
N GLN A 217 -7.26 -23.76 -0.21
CA GLN A 217 -6.41 -24.92 -0.56
C GLN A 217 -4.96 -24.81 -0.05
N GLY A 218 -4.60 -23.73 0.65
CA GLY A 218 -3.24 -23.52 1.14
C GLY A 218 -2.33 -22.77 0.16
N HIS A 219 -2.84 -22.32 -0.99
CA HIS A 219 -2.02 -21.67 -2.00
C HIS A 219 -1.71 -20.21 -1.62
N ASN A 220 -0.68 -19.65 -2.26
CA ASN A 220 -0.34 -18.23 -2.14
C ASN A 220 -0.84 -17.44 -3.36
N ILE A 221 -1.31 -16.22 -3.16
CA ILE A 221 -1.82 -15.33 -4.20
C ILE A 221 -1.04 -14.02 -4.16
N ILE A 222 -0.45 -13.62 -5.28
CA ILE A 222 0.17 -12.30 -5.44
C ILE A 222 -0.66 -11.48 -6.44
N LEU A 223 -1.12 -10.32 -6.00
CA LEU A 223 -1.78 -9.32 -6.85
C LEU A 223 -0.74 -8.30 -7.31
N MET A 224 -0.39 -8.36 -8.59
CA MET A 224 0.52 -7.42 -9.25
C MET A 224 -0.28 -6.23 -9.79
N SER A 225 -0.17 -5.09 -9.12
CA SER A 225 -1.10 -3.98 -9.31
C SER A 225 -0.44 -2.69 -9.78
N ASN A 226 -1.20 -1.80 -10.42
CA ASN A 226 -0.89 -0.36 -10.36
C ASN A 226 -1.28 0.20 -8.97
N HIS A 227 -0.98 1.47 -8.72
CA HIS A 227 -1.22 2.11 -7.42
C HIS A 227 -1.59 3.57 -7.68
N GLN A 228 -2.67 4.09 -7.09
CA GLN A 228 -3.16 5.43 -7.42
C GLN A 228 -3.20 6.37 -6.23
N SER A 229 -3.59 5.88 -5.06
CA SER A 229 -3.80 6.69 -3.87
C SER A 229 -3.30 5.97 -2.61
N GLU A 230 -3.08 6.72 -1.53
CA GLU A 230 -2.78 6.08 -0.23
C GLU A 230 -4.01 5.34 0.34
N ALA A 231 -5.20 5.55 -0.25
CA ALA A 231 -6.45 4.90 0.11
C ALA A 231 -6.71 3.59 -0.64
N ASP A 232 -5.81 3.17 -1.56
CA ASP A 232 -5.99 1.94 -2.35
C ASP A 232 -6.36 0.71 -1.51
N PRO A 233 -5.72 0.44 -0.34
CA PRO A 233 -6.13 -0.67 0.54
C PRO A 233 -7.60 -0.60 0.99
N ALA A 234 -8.10 0.61 1.27
CA ALA A 234 -9.49 0.79 1.66
C ALA A 234 -10.45 0.63 0.48
N ILE A 235 -10.08 1.16 -0.70
CA ILE A 235 -10.87 0.99 -1.92
C ILE A 235 -11.02 -0.49 -2.28
N ILE A 236 -9.92 -1.25 -2.31
CA ILE A 236 -9.96 -2.70 -2.60
C ILE A 236 -10.86 -3.42 -1.60
N ALA A 237 -10.70 -3.14 -0.30
CA ALA A 237 -11.51 -3.77 0.74
C ALA A 237 -12.99 -3.40 0.61
N LEU A 238 -13.34 -2.12 0.44
CA LEU A 238 -14.72 -1.65 0.30
C LEU A 238 -15.43 -2.26 -0.91
N LEU A 239 -14.74 -2.44 -2.04
CA LEU A 239 -15.34 -3.01 -3.26
C LEU A 239 -15.54 -4.53 -3.17
N LEU A 240 -14.85 -5.22 -2.24
CA LEU A 240 -14.92 -6.67 -2.07
C LEU A 240 -15.65 -7.13 -0.81
N GLU A 241 -15.79 -6.28 0.23
CA GLU A 241 -16.23 -6.68 1.58
C GLU A 241 -17.58 -7.40 1.64
N MET A 242 -18.52 -7.07 0.75
CA MET A 242 -19.86 -7.69 0.73
C MET A 242 -19.83 -9.14 0.27
N ARG A 243 -18.86 -9.51 -0.59
CA ARG A 243 -18.80 -10.83 -1.24
C ARG A 243 -17.62 -11.67 -0.78
N LEU A 244 -16.51 -11.03 -0.44
CA LEU A 244 -15.24 -11.64 -0.09
C LEU A 244 -14.62 -10.95 1.14
N PRO A 245 -15.32 -10.95 2.30
CA PRO A 245 -14.84 -10.30 3.52
C PRO A 245 -13.48 -10.87 3.97
N HIS A 246 -13.24 -12.16 3.74
CA HIS A 246 -11.95 -12.79 4.06
C HIS A 246 -10.80 -12.12 3.30
N ILE A 247 -10.93 -11.89 1.99
CA ILE A 247 -9.92 -11.18 1.21
C ILE A 247 -9.81 -9.72 1.65
N ALA A 248 -10.94 -9.03 1.84
CA ALA A 248 -10.95 -7.62 2.23
C ALA A 248 -10.18 -7.35 3.54
N GLU A 249 -10.30 -8.24 4.52
CA GLU A 249 -9.66 -8.11 5.84
C GLU A 249 -8.25 -8.69 5.92
N ASN A 250 -7.91 -9.70 5.09
CA ASN A 250 -6.64 -10.43 5.20
C ASN A 250 -5.61 -10.09 4.11
N LEU A 251 -5.94 -9.23 3.15
CA LEU A 251 -4.98 -8.75 2.15
C LEU A 251 -3.77 -8.06 2.81
N ILE A 252 -2.56 -8.54 2.46
CA ILE A 252 -1.29 -8.00 2.94
C ILE A 252 -0.72 -7.05 1.89
N TYR A 253 -0.48 -5.80 2.24
CA TYR A 253 0.01 -4.78 1.32
C TYR A 253 1.51 -4.56 1.49
N VAL A 254 2.29 -4.67 0.40
CA VAL A 254 3.68 -4.23 0.39
C VAL A 254 3.70 -2.70 0.38
N ALA A 255 4.00 -2.09 1.54
CA ALA A 255 3.81 -0.66 1.76
C ALA A 255 5.15 0.08 1.92
N GLY A 256 5.23 1.26 1.28
CA GLY A 256 6.37 2.16 1.30
C GLY A 256 6.54 2.94 2.61
N ASP A 257 7.64 3.66 2.73
CA ASP A 257 8.02 4.41 3.93
C ASP A 257 7.12 5.60 4.26
N ARG A 258 6.51 6.26 3.27
CA ARG A 258 5.67 7.45 3.51
C ARG A 258 4.42 7.13 4.35
N VAL A 259 3.70 6.05 4.03
CA VAL A 259 2.46 5.71 4.76
C VAL A 259 2.71 5.25 6.19
N ILE A 260 3.90 4.71 6.47
CA ILE A 260 4.29 4.25 7.82
C ILE A 260 5.02 5.30 8.66
N THR A 261 5.45 6.43 8.06
CA THR A 261 6.18 7.51 8.77
C THR A 261 5.38 8.80 8.91
N VAL A 262 4.45 9.09 8.00
CA VAL A 262 3.69 10.35 7.99
C VAL A 262 2.52 10.28 8.99
N PRO A 263 2.48 11.11 10.05
CA PRO A 263 1.45 11.02 11.10
C PRO A 263 0.01 11.08 10.59
N LEU A 264 -0.26 11.86 9.53
CA LEU A 264 -1.58 11.96 8.90
C LEU A 264 -2.04 10.66 8.20
N CYS A 265 -1.12 9.76 7.83
CA CYS A 265 -1.41 8.48 7.18
C CYS A 265 -1.42 7.31 8.17
N LYS A 266 -0.59 7.38 9.22
CA LYS A 266 -0.31 6.25 10.10
C LYS A 266 -1.57 5.60 10.70
N PRO A 267 -2.60 6.33 11.17
CA PRO A 267 -3.83 5.70 11.64
C PRO A 267 -4.46 4.73 10.62
N PHE A 268 -4.45 5.08 9.34
CA PHE A 268 -4.97 4.20 8.29
C PHE A 268 -4.08 2.97 8.07
N SER A 269 -2.75 3.15 8.10
CA SER A 269 -1.79 2.06 7.94
C SER A 269 -1.78 1.09 9.11
N ILE A 270 -2.01 1.57 10.34
CA ILE A 270 -2.14 0.71 11.54
C ILE A 270 -3.29 -0.31 11.36
N GLY A 271 -4.34 0.05 10.62
CA GLY A 271 -5.51 -0.78 10.34
C GLY A 271 -5.36 -1.77 9.19
N ARG A 272 -4.18 -1.93 8.59
CA ARG A 272 -3.96 -2.85 7.45
C ARG A 272 -2.90 -3.89 7.77
N ASN A 273 -2.93 -5.03 7.08
CA ASN A 273 -1.83 -5.98 7.12
C ASN A 273 -0.75 -5.53 6.13
N LEU A 274 0.49 -5.36 6.57
CA LEU A 274 1.54 -4.76 5.75
C LEU A 274 2.82 -5.59 5.77
N ILE A 275 3.52 -5.62 4.63
CA ILE A 275 4.96 -5.84 4.58
C ILE A 275 5.63 -4.50 4.39
N CYS A 276 6.29 -4.01 5.44
CA CYS A 276 6.84 -2.66 5.48
C CYS A 276 8.19 -2.62 4.78
N VAL A 277 8.30 -1.86 3.68
CA VAL A 277 9.52 -1.72 2.89
C VAL A 277 9.83 -0.25 2.64
N TYR A 278 11.11 0.09 2.60
CA TYR A 278 11.58 1.35 2.05
C TYR A 278 11.61 1.26 0.52
N SER A 279 10.93 2.18 -0.15
CA SER A 279 10.90 2.21 -1.61
C SER A 279 12.31 2.45 -2.16
N LYS A 280 12.63 1.80 -3.29
CA LYS A 280 13.86 2.10 -4.03
C LYS A 280 13.94 3.58 -4.40
N LYS A 281 12.79 4.24 -4.66
CA LYS A 281 12.69 5.66 -5.04
C LYS A 281 13.20 6.61 -3.95
N HIS A 282 13.03 6.24 -2.68
CA HIS A 282 13.39 7.06 -1.51
C HIS A 282 14.58 6.50 -0.73
N MET A 283 15.25 5.47 -1.26
CA MET A 283 16.37 4.82 -0.60
C MET A 283 17.52 5.82 -0.35
N LEU A 284 17.78 6.70 -1.33
CA LEU A 284 18.90 7.64 -1.33
C LEU A 284 18.52 9.06 -0.87
N ASP A 285 17.28 9.31 -0.45
CA ASP A 285 16.82 10.65 -0.04
C ASP A 285 17.62 11.20 1.15
N ASN A 286 18.00 10.31 2.07
CA ASN A 286 18.98 10.58 3.11
C ASN A 286 20.07 9.49 3.05
N PRO A 287 21.26 9.79 2.49
CA PRO A 287 22.36 8.82 2.35
C PRO A 287 22.77 8.14 3.67
N GLU A 288 22.67 8.84 4.80
CA GLU A 288 23.05 8.30 6.12
C GLU A 288 22.13 7.17 6.58
N LEU A 289 20.89 7.11 6.05
CA LEU A 289 19.90 6.11 6.43
C LEU A 289 19.90 4.88 5.50
N VAL A 290 20.67 4.88 4.42
CA VAL A 290 20.64 3.83 3.38
C VAL A 290 20.86 2.43 3.96
N ASP A 291 21.87 2.26 4.82
CA ASP A 291 22.20 0.96 5.39
C ASP A 291 21.12 0.45 6.35
N MET A 292 20.53 1.36 7.14
CA MET A 292 19.38 1.04 7.99
C MET A 292 18.19 0.59 7.13
N LYS A 293 17.86 1.35 6.08
CA LYS A 293 16.75 1.04 5.16
C LYS A 293 16.97 -0.30 4.44
N ARG A 294 18.20 -0.60 4.00
CA ARG A 294 18.57 -1.90 3.39
C ARG A 294 18.43 -3.07 4.36
N LYS A 295 18.87 -2.90 5.61
CA LYS A 295 18.71 -3.91 6.67
C LYS A 295 17.24 -4.18 6.97
N ALA A 296 16.43 -3.12 7.10
CA ALA A 296 14.99 -3.23 7.27
C ALA A 296 14.33 -3.99 6.11
N ASN A 297 14.59 -3.61 4.85
CA ASN A 297 14.07 -4.32 3.68
C ASN A 297 14.50 -5.79 3.62
N THR A 298 15.71 -6.11 4.07
CA THR A 298 16.19 -7.49 4.16
C THR A 298 15.38 -8.29 5.18
N ARG A 299 15.05 -7.68 6.35
CA ARG A 299 14.18 -8.29 7.35
C ARG A 299 12.78 -8.51 6.79
N SER A 300 12.15 -7.51 6.21
CA SER A 300 10.79 -7.61 5.64
C SER A 300 10.69 -8.66 4.54
N ARG A 301 11.72 -8.77 3.68
CA ARG A 301 11.80 -9.86 2.69
C ARG A 301 11.88 -11.24 3.32
N LYS A 302 12.62 -11.40 4.43
CA LYS A 302 12.71 -12.68 5.15
C LYS A 302 11.36 -13.05 5.78
N GLU A 303 10.68 -12.09 6.42
CA GLU A 303 9.33 -12.29 6.96
C GLU A 303 8.35 -12.70 5.85
N MET A 304 8.35 -11.99 4.72
CA MET A 304 7.50 -12.33 3.57
C MET A 304 7.78 -13.73 3.02
N ALA A 305 9.05 -14.14 2.94
CA ALA A 305 9.41 -15.51 2.54
C ALA A 305 8.91 -16.56 3.55
N MET A 306 8.96 -16.26 4.85
CA MET A 306 8.44 -17.13 5.91
C MET A 306 6.91 -17.25 5.87
N LEU A 307 6.21 -16.15 5.60
CA LEU A 307 4.76 -16.16 5.39
C LEU A 307 4.37 -17.02 4.19
N LEU A 308 5.01 -16.81 3.03
CA LEU A 308 4.71 -17.59 1.83
C LEU A 308 4.97 -19.09 2.06
N ARG A 309 5.98 -19.47 2.85
CA ARG A 309 6.22 -20.87 3.24
C ARG A 309 5.07 -21.50 4.04
N SER A 310 4.30 -20.69 4.77
CA SER A 310 3.15 -21.18 5.54
C SER A 310 1.90 -21.42 4.67
N GLY A 311 1.86 -20.91 3.44
CA GLY A 311 0.71 -21.00 2.55
C GLY A 311 -0.43 -20.06 2.93
N SER A 312 -1.51 -20.07 2.14
CA SER A 312 -2.72 -19.25 2.37
C SER A 312 -2.45 -17.74 2.53
N GLN A 313 -1.43 -17.21 1.87
CA GLN A 313 -1.14 -15.77 1.88
C GLN A 313 -1.71 -15.09 0.65
N ILE A 314 -2.33 -13.92 0.82
CA ILE A 314 -2.67 -13.03 -0.29
C ILE A 314 -1.93 -11.70 -0.11
N ILE A 315 -1.10 -11.34 -1.08
CA ILE A 315 -0.21 -10.18 -1.02
C ILE A 315 -0.46 -9.27 -2.21
N TRP A 316 -0.74 -8.00 -1.94
CA TRP A 316 -0.78 -6.94 -2.94
C TRP A 316 0.57 -6.23 -3.03
N ILE A 317 1.05 -6.01 -4.24
CA ILE A 317 2.26 -5.24 -4.52
C ILE A 317 2.05 -4.36 -5.75
N ALA A 318 2.57 -3.13 -5.69
CA ALA A 318 2.70 -2.25 -6.83
C ALA A 318 4.17 -2.18 -7.31
N PRO A 319 4.56 -2.93 -8.36
CA PRO A 319 5.96 -3.01 -8.78
C PRO A 319 6.51 -1.69 -9.34
N SER A 320 5.66 -0.74 -9.69
CA SER A 320 6.08 0.63 -10.05
C SER A 320 6.74 1.38 -8.87
N GLY A 321 6.52 0.91 -7.63
CA GLY A 321 7.10 1.45 -6.40
C GLY A 321 6.57 2.81 -5.98
N GLY A 322 5.50 3.31 -6.59
CA GLY A 322 4.80 4.54 -6.18
C GLY A 322 3.52 4.77 -6.99
N ARG A 323 2.71 5.73 -6.54
CA ARG A 323 1.42 6.08 -7.16
C ARG A 323 1.60 6.50 -8.64
N ASP A 324 0.59 6.23 -9.46
CA ASP A 324 0.44 6.71 -10.82
C ASP A 324 0.48 8.25 -10.84
N ARG A 325 0.84 8.83 -11.98
CA ARG A 325 0.84 10.28 -12.20
C ARG A 325 0.25 10.58 -13.57
N PRO A 326 -0.39 11.73 -13.75
CA PRO A 326 -0.84 12.14 -15.07
C PRO A 326 0.38 12.27 -15.99
N VAL A 327 0.25 11.76 -17.21
CA VAL A 327 1.28 11.87 -18.25
C VAL A 327 1.47 13.35 -18.56
N ALA A 328 2.74 13.78 -18.59
CA ALA A 328 3.09 15.15 -18.91
C ALA A 328 2.47 15.56 -20.25
N ASN A 329 1.91 16.76 -20.30
CA ASN A 329 1.26 17.40 -21.47
C ASN A 329 -0.15 16.90 -21.83
N SER A 330 -0.51 15.62 -21.61
CA SER A 330 -1.90 15.17 -21.86
C SER A 330 -2.80 15.34 -20.64
N GLY A 331 -2.24 15.31 -19.42
CA GLY A 331 -3.02 15.27 -18.18
C GLY A 331 -3.72 13.92 -17.95
N GLU A 332 -3.48 12.94 -18.81
CA GLU A 332 -4.13 11.64 -18.78
C GLU A 332 -3.48 10.72 -17.74
N TRP A 333 -4.29 10.04 -16.94
CA TRP A 333 -3.83 9.04 -15.98
C TRP A 333 -3.72 7.66 -16.63
N ALA A 334 -2.62 6.96 -16.35
CA ALA A 334 -2.36 5.59 -16.76
C ALA A 334 -1.47 4.89 -15.72
N PRO A 335 -1.51 3.54 -15.63
CA PRO A 335 -0.61 2.76 -14.80
C PRO A 335 0.87 3.11 -15.02
N ALA A 336 1.60 3.40 -13.94
CA ALA A 336 3.03 3.63 -14.01
C ALA A 336 3.79 2.34 -14.36
N PRO A 337 4.88 2.41 -15.15
CA PRO A 337 5.66 1.24 -15.55
C PRO A 337 6.17 0.43 -14.36
N PHE A 338 6.14 -0.90 -14.48
CA PHE A 338 6.60 -1.83 -13.46
C PHE A 338 8.13 -1.97 -13.45
N ASP A 339 8.73 -2.04 -12.25
CA ASP A 339 10.13 -2.44 -12.10
C ASP A 339 10.25 -3.96 -12.26
N SER A 340 10.85 -4.39 -13.37
CA SER A 340 10.96 -5.81 -13.71
C SER A 340 11.75 -6.62 -12.67
N SER A 341 12.68 -5.98 -11.97
CA SER A 341 13.39 -6.61 -10.85
C SER A 341 12.48 -6.88 -9.65
N SER A 342 11.49 -6.01 -9.41
CA SER A 342 10.54 -6.20 -8.31
C SER A 342 9.53 -7.31 -8.62
N VAL A 343 9.03 -7.36 -9.86
CA VAL A 343 8.15 -8.46 -10.34
C VAL A 343 8.84 -9.81 -10.22
N ASP A 344 10.05 -9.93 -10.75
CA ASP A 344 10.79 -11.19 -10.77
C ASP A 344 11.29 -11.61 -9.38
N ASN A 345 11.57 -10.67 -8.48
CA ASN A 345 11.82 -10.99 -7.07
C ASN A 345 10.61 -11.64 -6.40
N MET A 346 9.41 -11.08 -6.59
CA MET A 346 8.18 -11.67 -6.03
C MET A 346 7.89 -13.03 -6.63
N ARG A 347 8.00 -13.18 -7.95
CA ARG A 347 7.86 -14.47 -8.64
C ARG A 347 8.79 -15.53 -8.06
N ARG A 348 10.09 -15.22 -7.92
CA ARG A 348 11.04 -16.14 -7.29
C ARG A 348 10.65 -16.51 -5.87
N LEU A 349 10.21 -15.56 -5.05
CA LEU A 349 9.80 -15.86 -3.67
C LEU A 349 8.63 -16.84 -3.62
N VAL A 350 7.67 -16.69 -4.54
CA VAL A 350 6.52 -17.60 -4.66
C VAL A 350 6.98 -18.99 -5.13
N ASP A 351 7.76 -19.08 -6.20
CA ASP A 351 8.25 -20.36 -6.74
C ASP A 351 9.05 -21.18 -5.72
N HIS A 352 9.77 -20.50 -4.82
CA HIS A 352 10.61 -21.12 -3.79
C HIS A 352 9.94 -21.17 -2.40
N SER A 353 8.63 -20.90 -2.33
CA SER A 353 7.89 -20.90 -1.06
C SER A 353 7.52 -22.31 -0.58
N GLY A 354 7.32 -23.27 -1.49
CA GLY A 354 6.86 -24.62 -1.19
C GLY A 354 5.39 -24.83 -1.57
N PRO A 355 4.41 -24.14 -0.93
CA PRO A 355 3.03 -24.17 -1.37
C PRO A 355 2.85 -23.64 -2.80
N PRO A 356 1.86 -24.13 -3.57
CA PRO A 356 1.54 -23.57 -4.88
C PRO A 356 1.25 -22.07 -4.78
N GLY A 357 1.65 -21.31 -5.79
CA GLY A 357 1.42 -19.88 -5.79
C GLY A 357 1.07 -19.31 -7.15
N HIS A 358 0.25 -18.26 -7.13
CA HIS A 358 -0.39 -17.68 -8.29
C HIS A 358 -0.12 -16.18 -8.36
N ILE A 359 0.09 -15.65 -9.57
CA ILE A 359 0.37 -14.24 -9.80
C ILE A 359 -0.69 -13.69 -10.75
N TYR A 360 -1.55 -12.84 -10.21
CA TYR A 360 -2.65 -12.22 -10.94
C TYR A 360 -2.37 -10.73 -11.19
N PRO A 361 -2.58 -10.23 -12.42
CA PRO A 361 -2.61 -8.79 -12.66
C PRO A 361 -3.87 -8.18 -12.03
N LEU A 362 -3.72 -7.04 -11.37
CA LEU A 362 -4.80 -6.27 -10.77
C LEU A 362 -4.74 -4.83 -11.28
N ALA A 363 -5.85 -4.30 -11.80
CA ALA A 363 -6.00 -2.89 -12.07
C ALA A 363 -6.82 -2.22 -10.97
N ILE A 364 -6.42 -1.01 -10.58
CA ILE A 364 -7.17 -0.13 -9.69
C ILE A 364 -7.31 1.26 -10.31
N LEU A 365 -8.52 1.82 -10.24
CA LEU A 365 -8.85 3.18 -10.66
C LEU A 365 -9.55 3.89 -9.51
N CYS A 366 -8.84 4.81 -8.85
CA CYS A 366 -9.36 5.60 -7.75
C CYS A 366 -8.58 6.90 -7.49
N HIS A 367 -7.75 7.36 -8.44
CA HIS A 367 -6.93 8.56 -8.25
C HIS A 367 -7.76 9.79 -7.90
N ASP A 368 -9.02 9.90 -8.38
CA ASP A 368 -9.87 11.05 -8.08
C ASP A 368 -10.17 11.21 -6.58
N ILE A 369 -10.26 10.12 -5.83
CA ILE A 369 -10.59 10.15 -4.39
C ILE A 369 -9.53 10.88 -3.58
N MET A 370 -8.26 10.55 -3.81
CA MET A 370 -7.12 11.12 -3.08
C MET A 370 -5.88 11.13 -3.97
N PRO A 371 -5.84 12.02 -4.98
CA PRO A 371 -4.80 12.00 -6.00
C PRO A 371 -3.46 12.37 -5.38
N PRO A 372 -2.36 11.80 -5.89
CA PRO A 372 -1.05 12.27 -5.51
C PRO A 372 -0.77 13.69 -6.02
N PRO A 373 0.17 14.40 -5.39
CA PRO A 373 0.72 15.62 -5.96
C PRO A 373 1.29 15.37 -7.36
N LEU A 374 1.19 16.37 -8.24
CA LEU A 374 1.64 16.27 -9.64
C LEU A 374 3.12 15.91 -9.77
N LYS A 375 3.95 16.28 -8.78
CA LYS A 375 5.37 15.94 -8.70
C LYS A 375 5.65 15.14 -7.45
N VAL A 376 6.70 14.31 -7.48
CA VAL A 376 7.20 13.67 -6.27
C VAL A 376 7.89 14.74 -5.42
N GLU A 377 7.21 15.18 -4.36
CA GLU A 377 7.77 16.13 -3.40
C GLU A 377 8.74 15.42 -2.46
N LYS A 378 9.89 16.06 -2.17
CA LYS A 378 10.90 15.51 -1.24
C LYS A 378 10.53 15.76 0.22
N GLU A 379 9.80 16.83 0.50
CA GLU A 379 9.43 17.22 1.86
C GLU A 379 8.18 16.45 2.34
N ILE A 380 8.13 16.22 3.66
CA ILE A 380 7.01 15.54 4.31
C ILE A 380 5.89 16.57 4.53
N GLY A 381 4.82 16.50 3.73
CA GLY A 381 3.69 17.42 3.84
C GLY A 381 2.91 17.64 2.55
N GLU A 382 2.71 16.58 1.75
CA GLU A 382 2.01 16.66 0.47
C GLU A 382 0.62 17.31 0.63
N LYS A 383 0.26 18.24 -0.27
CA LYS A 383 -1.09 18.81 -0.34
C LYS A 383 -2.13 17.69 -0.54
N ARG A 384 -3.09 17.58 0.37
CA ARG A 384 -4.07 16.46 0.37
C ARG A 384 -5.38 16.85 -0.24
N ILE A 385 -5.52 16.69 -1.56
CA ILE A 385 -6.83 16.82 -2.22
C ILE A 385 -7.67 15.58 -1.92
N ILE A 386 -8.94 15.78 -1.58
CA ILE A 386 -9.92 14.71 -1.34
C ILE A 386 -11.17 15.01 -2.17
N SER A 387 -11.74 14.00 -2.82
CA SER A 387 -12.99 14.14 -3.56
C SER A 387 -13.89 12.91 -3.42
N TYR A 388 -15.17 13.08 -3.82
CA TYR A 388 -16.15 12.00 -3.95
C TYR A 388 -16.21 11.56 -5.41
N HIS A 389 -16.00 10.27 -5.69
CA HIS A 389 -15.94 9.77 -7.05
C HIS A 389 -16.17 8.25 -7.16
N GLY A 390 -16.53 7.79 -8.35
CA GLY A 390 -16.57 6.36 -8.70
C GLY A 390 -15.18 5.76 -8.73
N THR A 391 -15.06 4.50 -8.33
CA THR A 391 -13.80 3.76 -8.26
C THR A 391 -13.93 2.38 -8.90
N GLY A 392 -12.81 1.75 -9.23
CA GLY A 392 -12.83 0.46 -9.88
C GLY A 392 -11.66 -0.40 -9.50
N ILE A 393 -11.92 -1.71 -9.41
CA ILE A 393 -10.88 -2.73 -9.39
C ILE A 393 -11.21 -3.78 -10.43
N SER A 394 -10.20 -4.40 -11.03
CA SER A 394 -10.36 -5.52 -11.94
C SER A 394 -9.18 -6.45 -11.79
N THR A 395 -9.42 -7.75 -11.95
CA THR A 395 -8.34 -8.74 -12.13
C THR A 395 -8.55 -9.51 -13.43
N ALA A 396 -7.50 -10.17 -13.93
CA ALA A 396 -7.54 -11.04 -15.09
C ALA A 396 -6.83 -12.37 -14.77
N PRO A 397 -6.98 -13.43 -15.59
CA PRO A 397 -6.34 -14.72 -15.32
C PRO A 397 -4.83 -14.61 -15.08
N GLU A 398 -4.26 -15.55 -14.31
CA GLU A 398 -2.83 -15.56 -14.02
C GLU A 398 -1.99 -15.61 -15.31
N ILE A 399 -0.88 -14.86 -15.32
CA ILE A 399 0.04 -14.86 -16.45
C ILE A 399 1.07 -15.96 -16.22
N SER A 400 1.12 -16.93 -17.14
CA SER A 400 2.10 -18.03 -17.09
C SER A 400 3.50 -17.53 -17.42
N PHE A 401 4.44 -17.70 -16.49
CA PHE A 401 5.85 -17.39 -16.70
C PHE A 401 6.45 -18.25 -17.81
N SER A 402 6.19 -19.56 -17.82
CA SER A 402 6.72 -20.48 -18.83
C SER A 402 6.24 -20.12 -20.24
N ASN A 403 4.96 -19.78 -20.40
CA ASN A 403 4.40 -19.46 -21.72
C ASN A 403 4.92 -18.11 -22.23
N THR A 404 5.02 -17.12 -21.35
CA THR A 404 5.48 -15.77 -21.72
C THR A 404 6.97 -15.74 -22.07
N THR A 405 7.76 -16.65 -21.50
CA THR A 405 9.23 -16.62 -21.59
C THR A 405 9.81 -17.74 -22.46
N ALA A 406 8.99 -18.62 -23.04
CA ALA A 406 9.44 -19.77 -23.84
C ALA A 406 10.38 -19.39 -25.00
N ALA A 407 10.17 -18.22 -25.61
CA ALA A 407 10.99 -17.72 -26.72
C ALA A 407 12.12 -16.76 -26.29
N CYS A 408 12.30 -16.53 -24.99
CA CYS A 408 13.30 -15.59 -24.49
C CYS A 408 14.71 -16.21 -24.51
N GLU A 409 15.66 -15.55 -25.15
CA GLU A 409 17.05 -16.02 -25.30
C GLU A 409 17.84 -16.06 -23.99
N ASN A 410 17.47 -15.24 -23.01
CA ASN A 410 18.19 -15.11 -21.75
C ASN A 410 17.28 -14.69 -20.58
N PRO A 411 17.72 -14.88 -19.32
CA PRO A 411 16.91 -14.57 -18.14
C PRO A 411 16.47 -13.10 -18.00
N GLU A 412 17.27 -12.14 -18.49
CA GLU A 412 16.93 -10.72 -18.43
C GLU A 412 15.77 -10.38 -19.38
N LYS A 413 15.84 -10.86 -20.63
CA LYS A 413 14.71 -10.77 -21.59
C LYS A 413 13.45 -11.46 -21.06
N ALA A 414 13.61 -12.61 -20.40
CA ALA A 414 12.49 -13.34 -19.79
C ALA A 414 11.82 -12.53 -18.67
N LYS A 415 12.60 -11.90 -17.79
CA LYS A 415 12.12 -11.01 -16.73
C LYS A 415 11.33 -9.82 -17.30
N ASP A 416 11.85 -9.18 -18.32
CA ASP A 416 11.20 -8.02 -18.94
C ASP A 416 9.93 -8.41 -19.72
N ALA A 417 9.96 -9.54 -20.46
CA ALA A 417 8.79 -10.05 -21.18
C ALA A 417 7.64 -10.40 -20.21
N TYR A 418 7.94 -11.08 -19.10
CA TYR A 418 6.95 -11.42 -18.08
C TYR A 418 6.37 -10.17 -17.41
N THR A 419 7.24 -9.20 -17.07
CA THR A 419 6.83 -7.92 -16.50
C THR A 419 5.92 -7.16 -17.45
N LYS A 420 6.27 -7.15 -18.74
CA LYS A 420 5.47 -6.50 -19.78
C LYS A 420 4.08 -7.14 -19.91
N ALA A 421 3.99 -8.47 -19.94
CA ALA A 421 2.70 -9.16 -20.03
C ALA A 421 1.77 -8.84 -18.86
N LEU A 422 2.31 -8.78 -17.63
CA LEU A 422 1.54 -8.34 -16.45
C LEU A 422 1.11 -6.87 -16.59
N TYR A 423 2.02 -5.98 -16.98
CA TYR A 423 1.72 -4.56 -17.15
C TYR A 423 0.68 -4.29 -18.24
N ASP A 424 0.78 -4.97 -19.39
CA ASP A 424 -0.16 -4.85 -20.50
C ASP A 424 -1.57 -5.29 -20.04
N SER A 425 -1.67 -6.40 -19.29
CA SER A 425 -2.95 -6.85 -18.73
C SER A 425 -3.53 -5.86 -17.71
N VAL A 426 -2.71 -5.27 -16.85
CA VAL A 426 -3.16 -4.22 -15.91
C VAL A 426 -3.66 -2.99 -16.67
N THR A 427 -2.99 -2.62 -17.76
CA THR A 427 -3.36 -1.45 -18.58
C THR A 427 -4.67 -1.70 -19.32
N GLU A 428 -4.86 -2.86 -19.94
CA GLU A 428 -6.10 -3.24 -20.62
C GLU A 428 -7.30 -3.20 -19.66
N GLN A 429 -7.14 -3.76 -18.46
CA GLN A 429 -8.17 -3.72 -17.42
C GLN A 429 -8.45 -2.29 -16.94
N TYR A 430 -7.41 -1.49 -16.75
CA TYR A 430 -7.53 -0.08 -16.36
C TYR A 430 -8.33 0.74 -17.37
N ASP A 431 -8.10 0.52 -18.67
CA ASP A 431 -8.82 1.21 -19.75
C ASP A 431 -10.32 0.87 -19.76
N VAL A 432 -10.67 -0.39 -19.46
CA VAL A 432 -12.07 -0.81 -19.29
C VAL A 432 -12.72 -0.09 -18.10
N LEU A 433 -12.05 -0.06 -16.94
CA LEU A 433 -12.53 0.66 -15.75
C LEU A 433 -12.70 2.16 -16.04
N LYS A 434 -11.73 2.78 -16.72
CA LYS A 434 -11.77 4.17 -17.15
C LYS A 434 -12.93 4.46 -18.10
N SER A 435 -13.19 3.56 -19.05
CA SER A 435 -14.34 3.68 -19.95
C SER A 435 -15.67 3.58 -19.20
N ALA A 436 -15.75 2.71 -18.18
CA ALA A 436 -16.93 2.57 -17.33
C ALA A 436 -17.21 3.83 -16.50
N ILE A 437 -16.18 4.32 -15.81
CA ILE A 437 -16.27 5.38 -14.79
C ILE A 437 -16.20 6.76 -15.45
N HIS A 438 -15.03 7.15 -15.98
CA HIS A 438 -14.85 8.47 -16.62
C HIS A 438 -15.58 8.58 -17.95
N GLY A 439 -15.63 7.48 -18.71
CA GLY A 439 -16.40 7.39 -19.96
C GLY A 439 -17.91 7.24 -19.77
N LYS A 440 -18.38 7.06 -18.52
CA LYS A 440 -19.80 6.92 -18.15
C LYS A 440 -20.56 5.81 -18.87
N LYS A 441 -19.86 4.79 -19.37
CA LYS A 441 -20.48 3.62 -20.02
C LYS A 441 -21.02 2.60 -19.00
N GLY A 442 -20.59 2.71 -17.74
CA GLY A 442 -20.91 1.75 -16.69
C GLY A 442 -20.64 0.30 -17.12
N LEU A 443 -21.59 -0.61 -16.88
CA LEU A 443 -21.46 -2.03 -17.23
C LEU A 443 -21.27 -2.27 -18.74
N GLN A 444 -21.70 -1.34 -19.60
CA GLN A 444 -21.53 -1.46 -21.07
C GLN A 444 -20.08 -1.29 -21.52
N ALA A 445 -19.17 -0.86 -20.64
CA ALA A 445 -17.74 -0.88 -20.91
C ALA A 445 -17.13 -2.29 -20.91
N SER A 446 -17.85 -3.30 -20.42
CA SER A 446 -17.36 -4.68 -20.35
C SER A 446 -16.89 -5.18 -21.71
N THR A 447 -15.84 -5.99 -21.70
CA THR A 447 -15.26 -6.65 -22.88
C THR A 447 -15.31 -8.16 -22.69
N PRO A 448 -15.02 -8.98 -23.72
CA PRO A 448 -14.93 -10.43 -23.56
C PRO A 448 -13.91 -10.89 -22.51
N VAL A 449 -12.93 -10.05 -22.16
CA VAL A 449 -11.87 -10.35 -21.19
C VAL A 449 -12.07 -9.67 -19.82
N VAL A 450 -12.90 -8.62 -19.73
CA VAL A 450 -13.23 -7.91 -18.49
C VAL A 450 -14.75 -7.74 -18.37
N SER A 451 -15.37 -8.57 -17.54
CA SER A 451 -16.78 -8.48 -17.20
C SER A 451 -16.97 -7.64 -15.94
N LEU A 452 -17.57 -6.46 -16.07
CA LEU A 452 -17.83 -5.55 -14.94
C LEU A 452 -19.08 -5.96 -14.16
N SER A 453 -19.10 -5.63 -12.87
CA SER A 453 -20.21 -5.88 -11.94
C SER A 453 -20.21 -4.85 -10.81
N GLN A 454 -21.31 -4.78 -10.04
CA GLN A 454 -21.44 -3.94 -8.85
C GLN A 454 -21.91 -4.82 -7.68
N PRO A 455 -21.01 -5.55 -7.00
CA PRO A 455 -21.35 -6.65 -6.08
C PRO A 455 -22.06 -6.24 -4.77
N TRP A 456 -22.33 -4.95 -4.58
CA TRP A 456 -23.11 -4.36 -3.48
C TRP A 456 -24.57 -4.07 -3.87
N LYS A 457 -24.90 -4.19 -5.16
CA LYS A 457 -26.28 -4.21 -5.67
C LYS A 457 -26.74 -5.66 -5.78
#